data_AF-A0A962Y1X8-F1
#
_entry.id   AF-A0A962Y1X8-F1
#
_cell.length_a   1.000
_cell.length_b   1.000
_cell.length_c   1.000
_cell.angle_alpha   90.00
_cell.angle_beta   90.00
_cell.angle_gamma   90.00
#
_symmetry.space_group_name_H-M   'P 1'
#
loop_
_entity.id
_entity.type
_entity.pdbx_description
1 polymer ?
#
loop_
_entity_poly.entity_id
_entity_poly.type
_entity_poly.pdbx_seq_one_letter_code
_entity_poly.pdbx_strand_id
1 'polypeptide(L)'
;MKKFLQLVSDCLRDVRELMPWDLEERLQQNPDLLVVDVREPYEFDAMHIAGSMNVPRGILESACEWDYEETEPELVRARDREVIVVCRSGYRSVLAANSMLLLGYRDVASLKTGLRGWKDYEQPLVDRTGAAVDLDDADAYFTPKLRDDQLRPRDA
;
A
#
# COMPACT_ATOMS: atom_id res chain seq x y z
N MET A 1 19.45 7.23 17.54
CA MET A 1 18.94 6.35 16.46
C MET A 1 17.47 6.68 16.25
N LYS A 2 17.00 6.79 15.00
CA LYS A 2 15.57 7.01 14.71
C LYS A 2 14.79 5.71 14.95
N LYS A 3 13.60 5.80 15.54
CA LYS A 3 12.63 4.69 15.66
C LYS A 3 11.78 4.57 14.40
N PHE A 4 11.15 3.42 14.19
CA PHE A 4 10.29 3.15 13.04
C PHE A 4 9.24 4.25 12.77
N LEU A 5 8.46 4.65 13.78
CA LEU A 5 7.45 5.68 13.60
C LEU A 5 8.02 7.07 13.31
N GLN A 6 9.26 7.34 13.76
CA GLN A 6 9.95 8.59 13.41
C GLN A 6 10.38 8.58 11.95
N LEU A 7 10.84 7.43 11.44
CA LEU A 7 11.15 7.27 10.01
C LEU A 7 9.91 7.52 9.13
N VAL A 8 8.78 6.90 9.48
CA VAL A 8 7.51 7.14 8.77
C VAL A 8 7.09 8.61 8.84
N SER A 9 7.17 9.22 10.02
CA SER A 9 6.81 10.62 10.22
C SER A 9 7.68 11.60 9.43
N ASP A 10 8.94 11.25 9.14
CA ASP A 10 9.81 12.07 8.32
C ASP A 10 9.37 12.01 6.84
N CYS A 11 9.01 10.82 6.33
CA CYS A 11 8.50 10.66 4.98
C CYS A 11 7.14 11.35 4.75
N LEU A 12 6.29 11.44 5.78
CA LEU A 12 5.00 12.15 5.73
C LEU A 12 5.12 13.67 5.48
N ARG A 13 6.33 14.23 5.54
CA ARG A 13 6.55 15.64 5.16
C ARG A 13 6.45 15.85 3.65
N ASP A 14 6.80 14.82 2.88
CA ASP A 14 6.83 14.85 1.42
C ASP A 14 5.69 14.02 0.81
N VAL A 15 5.26 12.97 1.51
CA VAL A 15 4.20 12.06 1.05
C VAL A 15 2.83 12.56 1.52
N ARG A 16 1.93 12.78 0.57
CA ARG A 16 0.51 13.00 0.87
C ARG A 16 -0.17 11.70 1.26
N GLU A 17 -1.15 11.81 2.15
CA GLU A 17 -2.05 10.71 2.49
C GLU A 17 -3.44 10.97 1.90
N LEU A 18 -4.12 9.90 1.51
CA LEU A 18 -5.50 9.92 1.04
C LEU A 18 -6.35 9.03 1.95
N MET A 19 -7.57 9.43 2.32
CA MET A 19 -8.45 8.58 3.11
C MET A 19 -9.11 7.50 2.24
N PRO A 20 -9.55 6.37 2.82
CA PRO A 20 -10.22 5.31 2.06
C PRO A 20 -11.42 5.76 1.23
N TRP A 21 -12.32 6.57 1.78
CA TRP A 21 -13.48 7.09 1.05
C TRP A 21 -13.09 8.03 -0.11
N ASP A 22 -12.01 8.79 0.05
CA ASP A 22 -11.50 9.66 -1.02
C ASP A 22 -10.96 8.81 -2.19
N LEU A 23 -10.37 7.64 -1.91
CA LEU A 23 -9.88 6.73 -2.96
C LEU A 23 -11.06 6.12 -3.73
N GLU A 24 -12.12 5.72 -3.03
CA GLU A 24 -13.35 5.22 -3.67
C GLU A 24 -13.91 6.24 -4.67
N GLU A 25 -14.04 7.50 -4.25
CA GLU A 25 -14.50 8.59 -5.13
C GLU A 25 -13.55 8.80 -6.31
N ARG A 26 -12.23 8.81 -6.07
CA ARG A 26 -11.25 9.01 -7.15
C ARG A 26 -11.23 7.88 -8.17
N LEU A 27 -11.42 6.63 -7.75
CA LEU A 27 -11.53 5.49 -8.67
C LEU A 27 -12.72 5.64 -9.62
N GLN A 28 -13.80 6.32 -9.21
CA GLN A 28 -14.95 6.60 -10.07
C GLN A 28 -14.70 7.78 -11.01
N GLN A 29 -13.89 8.77 -10.59
CA GLN A 29 -13.65 10.00 -11.34
C GLN A 29 -12.46 9.91 -12.32
N ASN A 30 -11.44 9.12 -11.96
CA ASN A 30 -10.19 9.02 -12.69
C ASN A 30 -9.90 7.55 -13.07
N PRO A 31 -10.34 7.08 -14.25
CA PRO A 31 -10.08 5.72 -14.70
C PRO A 31 -8.60 5.45 -15.02
N ASP A 32 -7.76 6.49 -15.09
CA ASP A 32 -6.32 6.36 -15.31
C ASP A 32 -5.51 6.31 -13.99
N LEU A 33 -6.18 6.46 -12.83
CA LEU A 33 -5.55 6.31 -11.51
C LEU A 33 -4.99 4.89 -11.35
N LEU A 34 -3.74 4.79 -10.88
CA LEU A 34 -3.11 3.52 -10.59
C LEU A 34 -3.09 3.24 -9.08
N VAL A 35 -3.58 2.07 -8.67
CA VAL A 35 -3.45 1.60 -7.29
C VAL A 35 -2.33 0.57 -7.22
N VAL A 36 -1.27 0.86 -6.45
CA VAL A 36 -0.11 -0.04 -6.30
C VAL A 36 -0.10 -0.61 -4.88
N ASP A 37 -0.36 -1.91 -4.76
CA ASP A 37 -0.28 -2.63 -3.49
C ASP A 37 1.13 -3.17 -3.26
N VAL A 38 1.80 -2.63 -2.24
CA VAL A 38 3.19 -2.98 -1.89
C VAL A 38 3.32 -4.08 -0.83
N ARG A 39 2.23 -4.79 -0.55
CA ARG A 39 2.26 -5.99 0.30
C ARG A 39 2.88 -7.18 -0.42
N GLU A 40 3.20 -8.21 0.35
CA GLU A 40 3.69 -9.47 -0.21
C GLU A 40 2.61 -10.15 -1.08
N PRO A 41 2.98 -10.98 -2.08
CA PRO A 41 2.01 -11.59 -2.99
C PRO A 41 0.93 -12.40 -2.28
N TYR A 42 1.28 -13.15 -1.24
CA TYR A 42 0.30 -13.92 -0.46
C TYR A 42 -0.68 -13.02 0.32
N GLU A 43 -0.28 -11.80 0.70
CA GLU A 43 -1.17 -10.82 1.33
C GLU A 43 -2.17 -10.28 0.31
N PHE A 44 -1.71 -10.03 -0.92
CA PHE A 44 -2.51 -9.55 -2.04
C PHE A 44 -3.50 -10.59 -2.55
N ASP A 45 -3.04 -11.83 -2.74
CA ASP A 45 -3.85 -12.95 -3.21
C ASP A 45 -5.03 -13.26 -2.28
N ALA A 46 -4.84 -13.07 -0.98
CA ALA A 46 -5.89 -13.27 0.02
C ALA A 46 -7.00 -12.22 -0.11
N MET A 47 -6.64 -10.96 -0.30
CA MET A 47 -7.57 -9.86 -0.56
C MET A 47 -6.83 -8.60 -1.01
N HIS A 48 -7.41 -7.84 -1.93
CA HIS A 48 -6.91 -6.56 -2.42
C HIS A 48 -8.04 -5.69 -2.99
N ILE A 49 -7.71 -4.43 -3.34
CA ILE A 49 -8.64 -3.52 -4.01
C ILE A 49 -8.75 -3.93 -5.48
N ALA A 50 -9.97 -4.07 -6.00
CA ALA A 50 -10.16 -4.46 -7.40
C ALA A 50 -9.43 -3.50 -8.36
N GLY A 51 -8.72 -4.07 -9.34
CA GLY A 51 -7.93 -3.29 -10.31
C GLY A 51 -6.58 -2.78 -9.78
N SER A 52 -6.21 -3.07 -8.54
CA SER A 52 -4.86 -2.76 -8.05
C SER A 52 -3.81 -3.71 -8.61
N MET A 53 -2.59 -3.20 -8.74
CA MET A 53 -1.40 -3.96 -9.16
C MET A 53 -0.57 -4.33 -7.92
N ASN A 54 -0.06 -5.56 -7.85
CA ASN A 54 0.84 -5.94 -6.76
C ASN A 54 2.31 -5.73 -7.14
N VAL A 55 2.99 -4.83 -6.43
CA VAL A 55 4.46 -4.62 -6.55
C VAL A 55 5.06 -4.62 -5.15
N PRO A 56 5.52 -5.77 -4.63
CA PRO A 56 6.00 -5.89 -3.26
C PRO A 56 7.07 -4.86 -2.90
N ARG A 57 7.02 -4.33 -1.67
CA ARG A 57 7.91 -3.26 -1.20
C ARG A 57 9.39 -3.54 -1.47
N GLY A 58 9.81 -4.81 -1.37
CA GLY A 58 11.21 -5.22 -1.52
C GLY A 58 11.79 -5.09 -2.94
N ILE A 59 10.94 -5.01 -3.96
CA ILE A 59 11.34 -4.87 -5.37
C ILE A 59 10.89 -3.56 -6.00
N LEU A 60 10.22 -2.68 -5.24
CA LEU A 60 9.53 -1.51 -5.77
C LEU A 60 10.46 -0.60 -6.57
N GLU A 61 11.65 -0.32 -6.04
CA GLU A 61 12.60 0.60 -6.66
C GLU A 61 13.09 0.09 -8.03
N SER A 62 13.40 -1.21 -8.17
CA SER A 62 13.81 -1.79 -9.46
C SER A 62 12.63 -1.96 -10.42
N ALA A 63 11.43 -2.25 -9.90
CA ALA A 63 10.21 -2.31 -10.70
C ALA A 63 9.81 -0.96 -11.32
N CYS A 64 10.25 0.16 -10.73
CA CYS A 64 9.99 1.52 -11.20
C CYS A 64 10.95 2.03 -12.29
N GLU A 65 11.95 1.24 -12.70
CA GLU A 65 12.98 1.58 -13.68
C GLU A 65 13.01 0.57 -14.84
N TRP A 66 13.53 1.00 -15.99
CA TRP A 66 13.80 0.09 -17.10
C TRP A 66 15.09 -0.70 -16.86
N ASP A 67 15.23 -1.82 -17.57
CA ASP A 67 16.44 -2.66 -17.61
C ASP A 67 16.75 -3.43 -16.30
N TYR A 68 15.73 -3.70 -15.48
CA TYR A 68 15.79 -4.59 -14.32
C TYR A 68 14.93 -5.85 -14.52
N GLU A 69 15.26 -6.95 -13.84
CA GLU A 69 14.45 -8.19 -13.89
C GLU A 69 13.03 -7.95 -13.35
N GLU A 70 12.89 -7.10 -12.35
CA GLU A 70 11.61 -6.78 -11.71
C GLU A 70 10.86 -5.64 -12.40
N THR A 71 11.37 -5.11 -13.52
CA THR A 71 10.74 -4.01 -14.28
C THR A 71 9.25 -4.27 -14.43
N GLU A 72 8.41 -3.33 -13.99
CA GLU A 72 6.98 -3.33 -14.25
C GLU A 72 6.65 -2.24 -15.28
N PRO A 73 6.51 -2.59 -16.58
CA PRO A 73 6.39 -1.61 -17.66
C PRO A 73 5.22 -0.63 -17.51
N GLU A 74 4.12 -1.00 -16.85
CA GLU A 74 3.04 -0.06 -16.57
C GLU A 74 3.46 0.97 -15.53
N LEU A 75 4.12 0.52 -14.47
CA LEU A 75 4.59 1.38 -13.38
C LEU A 75 5.64 2.37 -13.90
N VAL A 76 6.64 1.91 -14.67
CA VAL A 76 7.66 2.81 -15.26
C VAL A 76 7.05 3.92 -16.12
N ARG A 77 5.94 3.63 -16.82
CA ARG A 77 5.21 4.61 -17.66
C ARG A 77 4.27 5.51 -16.85
N ALA A 78 4.02 5.20 -15.58
CA ALA A 78 3.05 5.90 -14.73
C ALA A 78 3.61 7.10 -13.96
N ARG A 79 4.82 7.60 -14.28
CA ARG A 79 5.46 8.71 -13.54
C ARG A 79 4.64 10.00 -13.48
N ASP A 80 3.82 10.25 -14.50
CA ASP A 80 2.93 11.41 -14.59
C ASP A 80 1.46 11.07 -14.22
N ARG A 81 1.14 9.80 -13.94
CA ARG A 81 -0.19 9.37 -13.51
C ARG A 81 -0.38 9.63 -12.02
N GLU A 82 -1.64 9.72 -11.60
CA GLU A 82 -1.98 9.65 -10.18
C GLU A 82 -1.78 8.21 -9.69
N VAL A 83 -0.91 8.04 -8.68
CA VAL A 83 -0.59 6.74 -8.09
C VAL A 83 -0.93 6.72 -6.60
N ILE A 84 -1.78 5.77 -6.20
CA ILE A 84 -2.14 5.54 -4.81
C ILE A 84 -1.50 4.25 -4.33
N VAL A 85 -0.57 4.38 -3.38
CA VAL A 85 0.17 3.25 -2.82
C VAL A 85 -0.57 2.69 -1.61
N VAL A 86 -0.80 1.39 -1.60
CA VAL A 86 -1.54 0.67 -0.56
C VAL A 86 -0.63 -0.32 0.12
N CYS A 87 -0.79 -0.47 1.43
CA CYS A 87 -0.23 -1.59 2.16
C CYS A 87 -1.22 -2.06 3.23
N ARG A 88 -0.80 -2.92 4.18
CA ARG A 88 -1.70 -3.39 5.24
C ARG A 88 -2.26 -2.28 6.14
N SER A 89 -1.44 -1.31 6.55
CA SER A 89 -1.81 -0.37 7.63
C SER A 89 -1.33 1.07 7.41
N GLY A 90 -0.95 1.44 6.19
CA GLY A 90 -0.47 2.79 5.83
C GLY A 90 1.03 3.04 6.00
N TYR A 91 1.75 2.29 6.84
CA TYR A 91 3.16 2.60 7.10
C TYR A 91 4.13 2.19 5.98
N ARG A 92 3.98 0.99 5.41
CA ARG A 92 4.82 0.53 4.29
C ARG A 92 4.58 1.37 3.04
N SER A 93 3.32 1.75 2.80
CA SER A 93 2.92 2.58 1.67
C SER A 93 3.46 4.01 1.77
N VAL A 94 3.57 4.60 2.97
CA VAL A 94 4.26 5.90 3.13
C VAL A 94 5.73 5.80 2.70
N LEU A 95 6.44 4.75 3.14
CA LEU A 95 7.85 4.58 2.77
C LEU A 95 8.01 4.31 1.28
N ALA A 96 7.11 3.53 0.68
CA ALA A 96 7.08 3.25 -0.75
C ALA A 96 6.80 4.51 -1.58
N ALA A 97 5.76 5.27 -1.22
CA ALA A 97 5.42 6.51 -1.88
C ALA A 97 6.58 7.52 -1.84
N ASN A 98 7.31 7.58 -0.72
CA ASN A 98 8.50 8.43 -0.63
C ASN A 98 9.61 7.98 -1.60
N SER A 99 9.89 6.67 -1.71
CA SER A 99 10.82 6.15 -2.72
C SER A 99 10.37 6.54 -4.14
N MET A 100 9.08 6.38 -4.46
CA MET A 100 8.55 6.71 -5.80
C MET A 100 8.67 8.21 -6.11
N LEU A 101 8.39 9.09 -5.15
CA LEU A 101 8.61 10.54 -5.33
C LEU A 101 10.09 10.85 -5.61
N LEU A 102 11.03 10.21 -4.89
CA LEU A 102 12.46 10.36 -5.12
C LEU A 102 12.91 9.84 -6.50
N LEU A 103 12.22 8.81 -7.00
CA LEU A 103 12.43 8.27 -8.35
C LEU A 103 11.75 9.10 -9.44
N GLY A 104 11.04 10.18 -9.10
CA GLY A 104 10.51 11.14 -10.06
C GLY A 104 9.06 10.94 -10.48
N TYR A 105 8.29 10.14 -9.73
CA TYR A 105 6.82 10.15 -9.85
C TYR A 105 6.28 11.46 -9.31
N ARG A 106 5.34 12.07 -10.02
CA ARG A 106 4.87 13.44 -9.72
C ARG A 106 3.66 13.49 -8.80
N ASP A 107 2.78 12.49 -8.89
CA ASP A 107 1.53 12.45 -8.14
C ASP A 107 1.40 11.10 -7.44
N VAL A 108 2.04 10.99 -6.26
CA VAL A 108 1.98 9.78 -5.43
C VAL A 108 1.39 10.11 -4.07
N ALA A 109 0.43 9.31 -3.63
CA ALA A 109 -0.11 9.37 -2.28
C ALA A 109 -0.13 7.98 -1.63
N SER A 110 -0.03 7.94 -0.30
CA SER A 110 -0.23 6.73 0.49
C SER A 110 -1.70 6.63 0.90
N LEU A 111 -2.31 5.45 0.78
CA LEU A 111 -3.61 5.19 1.37
C LEU A 111 -3.48 5.17 2.90
N LYS A 112 -4.06 6.17 3.54
CA LYS A 112 -4.09 6.31 5.00
C LYS A 112 -4.74 5.07 5.61
N THR A 113 -4.18 4.57 6.71
CA THR A 113 -4.61 3.33 7.39
C THR A 113 -4.54 2.05 6.55
N GLY A 114 -4.08 2.12 5.29
CA GLY A 114 -3.92 0.99 4.39
C GLY A 114 -5.20 0.22 4.12
N LEU A 115 -5.04 -1.02 3.66
CA LEU A 115 -6.15 -1.93 3.36
C LEU A 115 -6.99 -2.26 4.60
N ARG A 116 -6.41 -2.20 5.80
CA ARG A 116 -7.18 -2.30 7.04
C ARG A 116 -8.22 -1.19 7.14
N GLY A 117 -7.84 0.06 6.84
CA GLY A 117 -8.78 1.18 6.84
C GLY A 117 -9.86 1.03 5.79
N TRP A 118 -9.47 0.66 4.56
CA TRP A 118 -10.40 0.30 3.49
C TRP A 118 -11.44 -0.74 3.95
N LYS A 119 -10.94 -1.83 4.55
CA LYS A 119 -11.55 -2.72 5.55
C LYS A 119 -12.68 -2.08 6.37
N ASP A 120 -12.21 -1.30 7.34
CA ASP A 120 -12.99 -0.72 8.43
C ASP A 120 -14.06 0.27 7.96
N TYR A 121 -13.94 0.79 6.72
CA TYR A 121 -14.96 1.62 6.06
C TYR A 121 -15.88 0.83 5.10
N GLU A 122 -15.91 -0.50 5.24
CA GLU A 122 -16.78 -1.41 4.48
C GLU A 122 -16.62 -1.32 2.96
N GLN A 123 -15.42 -0.92 2.51
CA GLN A 123 -15.11 -0.80 1.10
C GLN A 123 -14.83 -2.17 0.48
N PRO A 124 -15.18 -2.39 -0.81
CA PRO A 124 -15.14 -3.71 -1.42
C PRO A 124 -13.70 -4.23 -1.57
N LEU A 125 -13.53 -5.52 -1.30
CA LEU A 125 -12.28 -6.26 -1.50
C LEU A 125 -12.53 -7.48 -2.37
N VAL A 126 -11.51 -7.87 -3.14
CA VAL A 126 -11.54 -9.07 -3.97
C VAL A 126 -10.35 -9.97 -3.66
N ASP A 127 -10.51 -11.28 -3.84
CA ASP A 127 -9.43 -12.25 -3.77
C ASP A 127 -8.68 -12.36 -5.11
N ARG A 128 -7.68 -13.24 -5.20
CA ARG A 128 -6.93 -13.53 -6.45
C ARG A 128 -7.78 -13.93 -7.65
N THR A 129 -9.02 -14.38 -7.44
CA THR A 129 -9.95 -14.78 -8.50
C THR A 129 -10.89 -13.65 -8.91
N GLY A 130 -10.83 -12.51 -8.22
CA GLY A 130 -11.77 -11.40 -8.39
C GLY A 130 -13.09 -11.60 -7.64
N ALA A 131 -13.22 -12.64 -6.81
CA ALA A 131 -14.40 -12.87 -6.01
C ALA A 131 -14.43 -11.91 -4.80
N ALA A 132 -15.61 -11.39 -4.47
CA ALA A 132 -15.77 -10.53 -3.31
C ALA A 132 -15.39 -11.26 -2.03
N VAL A 133 -14.63 -10.60 -1.16
CA VAL A 133 -14.18 -11.13 0.13
C VAL A 133 -15.15 -10.74 1.23
N ASP A 134 -15.51 -11.69 2.08
CA ASP A 134 -16.32 -11.43 3.28
C ASP A 134 -15.50 -10.60 4.29
N LEU A 135 -16.10 -9.52 4.81
CA LEU A 135 -15.41 -8.61 5.73
C LEU A 135 -15.10 -9.28 7.08
N ASP A 136 -15.86 -10.29 7.49
CA ASP A 136 -15.62 -11.05 8.72
C ASP A 136 -14.33 -11.89 8.61
N ASP A 137 -14.09 -12.51 7.45
CA ASP A 137 -12.86 -13.25 7.17
C ASP A 137 -11.63 -12.33 7.17
N ALA A 138 -11.80 -11.08 6.74
CA ALA A 138 -10.75 -10.07 6.73
C ALA A 138 -10.31 -9.62 8.14
N ASP A 139 -11.19 -9.65 9.16
CA ASP A 139 -10.83 -9.25 10.52
C ASP A 139 -9.80 -10.19 11.17
N ALA A 140 -9.96 -11.49 10.95
CA ALA A 140 -9.02 -12.49 11.43
C ALA A 140 -7.62 -12.28 10.84
N TYR A 141 -7.54 -11.77 9.61
CA TYR A 141 -6.30 -11.45 8.93
C TYR A 141 -5.62 -10.18 9.47
N PHE A 142 -6.39 -9.10 9.73
CA PHE A 142 -5.83 -7.84 10.21
C PHE A 142 -5.49 -7.84 11.71
N THR A 143 -5.89 -8.87 12.45
CA THR A 143 -5.53 -9.04 13.86
C THR A 143 -4.02 -9.30 14.02
N PRO A 144 -3.28 -8.44 14.76
CA PRO A 144 -1.86 -8.69 15.06
C PRO A 144 -1.68 -9.96 15.90
N LYS A 145 -0.74 -10.82 15.51
CA LYS A 145 -0.38 -12.05 16.23
C LYS A 145 1.06 -11.92 16.70
N LEU A 146 1.27 -11.25 17.83
CA LEU A 146 2.60 -11.10 18.45
C LEU A 146 2.87 -12.28 19.39
N ARG A 147 4.07 -12.83 19.29
CA ARG A 147 4.62 -13.79 20.26
C ARG A 147 5.17 -13.04 21.48
N ASP A 148 5.33 -13.75 22.60
CA ASP A 148 5.83 -13.16 23.84
C ASP A 148 7.23 -12.53 23.69
N ASP A 149 8.10 -13.13 22.87
CA ASP A 149 9.45 -12.61 22.56
C ASP A 149 9.43 -11.32 21.71
N GLN A 150 8.28 -10.99 21.10
CA GLN A 150 8.10 -9.78 20.30
C GLN A 150 7.52 -8.62 21.10
N LEU A 151 7.01 -8.86 22.31
CA LEU A 151 6.51 -7.82 23.20
C LEU A 151 7.68 -7.05 23.81
N ARG A 152 7.47 -5.76 24.08
CA ARG A 152 8.48 -4.98 24.82
C ARG A 152 8.68 -5.65 26.19
N PRO A 153 9.94 -5.92 26.61
CA PRO A 153 10.20 -6.42 27.95
C PRO A 153 9.58 -5.49 28.99
N ARG A 154 8.94 -6.07 30.01
CA ARG A 154 8.25 -5.28 31.05
C ARG A 154 9.21 -4.44 31.91
N ASP A 155 10.50 -4.77 31.87
CA ASP A 155 11.55 -4.19 32.71
C ASP A 155 12.52 -3.27 31.93
N ALA A 156 12.16 -2.82 30.73
CA ALA A 156 12.99 -1.99 29.83
C ALA A 156 12.51 -0.54 29.69
#